data_AF-A0A178UUA2-F1
#
_entry.id   AF-A0A178UUA2-F1
#
_cell.length_a   1.000
_cell.length_b   1.000
_cell.length_c   1.000
_cell.angle_alpha   90.00
_cell.angle_beta   90.00
_cell.angle_gamma   90.00
#
_symmetry.space_group_name_H-M   'P 1'
#
loop_
_entity.id
_entity.type
_entity.pdbx_description
1 polymer ?
#
loop_
_entity_poly.entity_id
_entity_poly.type
_entity_poly.pdbx_seq_one_letter_code
_entity_poly.pdbx_strand_id
1 'polypeptide(L)'
;MAGLSLEFTVNTWNLRSLSQVPCPLRHGFRFPRRLTRRRTILMCSDSSSQSWNVPVLSSYEVGERLKLARGGQQFLAMYSSVVDGITTDPAAMVLPLDDHMVHRGHGVFDTALIINGYLYELDQHLDRILRSASMAKIPLPFDRETIKRILIQTVSVSGCRDGSLRYWLSAGPGDFLLSPSQCLKPTLYAIVIKTNFAINPIGVKVVTSSIPIKPPEFATVKSVNYLPNVLSQMEAEAKGAYAGIWVCKDGFIAEGPNMNVAFVVNGGKELVMPRFDNVLSGCTAKRTLTLAEQLVSKGILKSVKVMDVTVEDGKKADEMMLIGSGIPIRPVIQWDEEFIGEGKEGPIAKALLDLLLEDMRSGPPSVRVLVPY
;
A
#
# COMPACT_ATOMS: atom_id res chain seq x y z
N MET A 1 17.65 61.61 1.01
CA MET A 1 18.19 61.52 2.38
C MET A 1 17.33 60.53 3.16
N ALA A 2 18.00 59.59 3.85
CA ALA A 2 17.51 58.56 4.77
C ALA A 2 16.51 57.54 4.18
N GLY A 3 16.74 56.22 4.15
CA GLY A 3 17.73 55.36 4.79
C GLY A 3 17.03 54.41 5.77
N LEU A 4 17.08 53.10 5.53
CA LEU A 4 17.25 52.03 6.52
C LEU A 4 17.28 50.65 5.84
N SER A 5 18.47 50.08 5.84
CA SER A 5 18.84 48.69 5.51
C SER A 5 18.97 47.90 6.82
N LEU A 6 18.57 46.63 6.82
CA LEU A 6 18.84 45.69 7.92
C LEU A 6 19.44 44.40 7.37
N GLU A 7 20.68 44.15 7.76
CA GLU A 7 21.49 42.95 7.50
C GLU A 7 21.14 41.82 8.48
N PHE A 8 21.28 40.58 8.03
CA PHE A 8 21.19 39.37 8.84
C PHE A 8 22.58 38.90 9.28
N THR A 9 22.77 38.71 10.59
CA THR A 9 24.02 38.22 11.19
C THR A 9 24.04 36.69 11.26
N VAL A 10 25.16 36.10 10.81
CA VAL A 10 25.48 34.66 10.91
C VAL A 10 26.33 34.43 12.16
N ASN A 11 25.93 33.50 13.04
CA ASN A 11 26.71 33.09 14.21
C ASN A 11 27.47 31.78 13.93
N THR A 12 28.80 31.87 13.89
CA THR A 12 29.74 30.74 13.88
C THR A 12 30.24 30.45 15.29
N TRP A 13 30.10 29.21 15.77
CA TRP A 13 30.68 28.76 17.04
C TRP A 13 32.09 28.19 16.83
N ASN A 14 33.02 28.67 17.66
CA ASN A 14 34.45 28.42 17.60
C ASN A 14 34.84 27.38 18.67
N LEU A 15 35.60 26.34 18.30
CA LEU A 15 36.07 25.26 19.18
C LEU A 15 37.49 25.57 19.69
N ARG A 16 37.67 25.72 21.01
CA ARG A 16 38.97 25.52 21.68
C ARG A 16 38.83 24.86 23.05
N SER A 17 39.48 23.70 23.15
CA SER A 17 40.24 23.07 24.26
C SER A 17 39.89 23.34 25.74
N LEU A 18 39.82 22.26 26.53
CA LEU A 18 40.31 22.08 27.92
C LEU A 18 40.13 20.58 28.29
N SER A 19 41.18 19.76 28.32
CA SER A 19 42.00 19.32 29.47
C SER A 19 41.39 18.22 30.38
N GLN A 20 42.15 17.13 30.46
CA GLN A 20 42.20 15.93 31.35
C GLN A 20 41.62 16.07 32.77
N VAL A 21 41.03 14.99 33.38
CA VAL A 21 41.61 14.02 34.37
C VAL A 21 40.62 12.81 34.59
N PRO A 22 40.87 11.72 35.38
CA PRO A 22 40.64 10.32 34.95
C PRO A 22 39.65 9.50 35.83
N CYS A 23 39.36 8.25 35.47
CA CYS A 23 38.62 7.32 36.33
C CYS A 23 39.19 5.87 36.21
N PRO A 24 39.47 5.15 37.32
CA PRO A 24 40.12 3.84 37.26
C PRO A 24 39.19 2.65 37.59
N LEU A 25 39.76 1.45 37.36
CA LEU A 25 39.43 0.12 37.90
C LEU A 25 38.48 -0.79 37.08
N ARG A 26 39.08 -1.82 36.47
CA ARG A 26 38.46 -3.15 36.30
C ARG A 26 39.46 -4.24 36.71
N HIS A 27 39.03 -5.07 37.65
CA HIS A 27 39.68 -6.33 38.03
C HIS A 27 39.51 -7.38 36.92
N GLY A 28 40.55 -8.20 36.74
CA GLY A 28 40.57 -9.31 35.80
C GLY A 28 40.16 -10.65 36.44
N PHE A 29 39.81 -11.59 35.57
CA PHE A 29 39.89 -13.03 35.82
C PHE A 29 40.37 -13.73 34.54
N ARG A 30 41.28 -14.70 34.72
CA ARG A 30 42.03 -15.48 33.70
C ARG A 30 41.27 -16.75 33.28
N PHE A 31 41.57 -17.24 32.06
CA PHE A 31 42.09 -18.59 31.67
C PHE A 31 41.77 -18.91 30.18
N PRO A 32 42.37 -19.92 29.50
CA PRO A 32 43.79 -20.33 29.36
C PRO A 32 44.32 -20.21 27.89
N ARG A 33 45.64 -20.43 27.74
CA ARG A 33 46.38 -20.54 26.47
C ARG A 33 46.17 -21.90 25.76
N ARG A 34 45.95 -21.88 24.44
CA ARG A 34 46.78 -22.51 23.36
C ARG A 34 45.92 -22.86 22.14
N LEU A 35 46.28 -22.32 20.97
CA LEU A 35 46.52 -23.08 19.74
C LEU A 35 47.10 -22.14 18.68
N THR A 36 48.38 -22.33 18.40
CA THR A 36 49.11 -21.70 17.31
C THR A 36 48.63 -22.26 15.97
N ARG A 37 48.05 -21.40 15.13
CA ARG A 37 47.98 -21.62 13.67
C ARG A 37 48.47 -20.37 12.97
N ARG A 38 49.48 -20.57 12.12
CA ARG A 38 50.14 -19.57 11.27
C ARG A 38 49.10 -18.67 10.61
N ARG A 39 49.14 -17.35 10.89
CA ARG A 39 48.51 -16.36 10.03
C ARG A 39 49.39 -16.23 8.79
N THR A 40 48.98 -16.86 7.70
CA THR A 40 49.37 -16.44 6.37
C THR A 40 48.89 -15.01 6.23
N ILE A 41 49.81 -14.05 6.20
CA ILE A 41 49.53 -12.68 5.78
C ILE A 41 49.17 -12.80 4.31
N LEU A 42 47.87 -12.82 4.01
CA LEU A 42 47.39 -12.55 2.66
C LEU A 42 47.72 -11.06 2.45
N MET A 43 48.84 -10.79 1.80
CA MET A 43 49.06 -9.46 1.25
C MET A 43 47.90 -9.22 0.28
N CYS A 44 47.02 -8.27 0.61
CA CYS A 44 46.11 -7.69 -0.37
C CYS A 44 46.99 -7.10 -1.46
N SER A 45 47.17 -7.85 -2.54
CA SER A 45 47.67 -7.34 -3.80
C SER A 45 46.69 -6.28 -4.29
N ASP A 46 47.25 -5.11 -4.57
CA ASP A 46 46.70 -3.97 -5.30
C ASP A 46 45.19 -3.94 -5.48
N SER A 47 44.54 -3.13 -4.63
CA SER A 47 43.26 -2.50 -4.95
C SER A 47 43.43 -1.68 -6.22
N SER A 48 43.13 -2.28 -7.38
CA SER A 48 42.88 -1.52 -8.59
C SER A 48 41.79 -0.51 -8.27
N SER A 49 42.14 0.77 -8.29
CA SER A 49 41.21 1.89 -8.26
C SER A 49 40.28 1.76 -9.48
N GLN A 50 39.18 1.03 -9.35
CA GLN A 50 38.09 1.10 -10.31
C GLN A 50 37.60 2.55 -10.31
N SER A 51 37.98 3.30 -11.35
CA SER A 51 37.37 4.59 -11.62
C SER A 51 35.89 4.33 -11.91
N TRP A 52 35.01 4.70 -10.97
CA TRP A 52 33.57 4.64 -11.15
C TRP A 52 33.13 5.75 -12.13
N ASN A 53 33.48 5.60 -13.41
CA ASN A 53 33.03 6.49 -14.46
C ASN A 53 31.58 6.12 -14.84
N VAL A 54 30.64 7.02 -14.55
CA VAL A 54 29.23 6.86 -14.91
C VAL A 54 29.04 7.31 -16.37
N PRO A 55 28.56 6.43 -17.28
CA PRO A 55 28.42 6.78 -18.69
C PRO A 55 27.24 7.75 -18.92
N VAL A 56 27.42 8.70 -19.84
CA VAL A 56 26.33 9.52 -20.40
C VAL A 56 25.67 8.72 -21.51
N LEU A 57 24.36 8.52 -21.43
CA LEU A 57 23.59 7.68 -22.35
C LEU A 57 22.68 8.52 -23.23
N SER A 58 22.55 8.13 -24.49
CA SER A 58 21.48 8.58 -25.38
C SER A 58 20.12 8.01 -24.95
N SER A 59 19.03 8.63 -25.41
CA SER A 59 17.67 8.15 -25.16
C SER A 59 17.44 6.72 -25.66
N TYR A 60 18.05 6.36 -26.79
CA TYR A 60 18.02 5.01 -27.33
C TYR A 60 18.72 4.00 -26.40
N GLU A 61 19.94 4.31 -25.94
CA GLU A 61 20.67 3.45 -25.01
C GLU A 61 19.93 3.27 -23.68
N VAL A 62 19.27 4.32 -23.18
CA VAL A 62 18.40 4.23 -22.01
C VAL A 62 17.24 3.26 -22.27
N GLY A 63 16.56 3.38 -23.42
CA GLY A 63 15.47 2.47 -23.81
C GLY A 63 15.91 1.01 -23.84
N GLU A 64 17.05 0.70 -24.45
CA GLU A 64 17.60 -0.65 -24.50
C GLU A 64 17.97 -1.18 -23.10
N ARG A 65 18.54 -0.35 -22.23
CA ARG A 65 18.85 -0.75 -20.84
C ARG A 65 17.59 -0.98 -20.01
N LEU A 66 16.53 -0.17 -20.21
CA LEU A 66 15.26 -0.35 -19.52
C LEU A 66 14.57 -1.66 -19.91
N LYS A 67 14.71 -2.12 -21.15
CA LYS A 67 14.22 -3.45 -21.58
C LYS A 67 14.92 -4.58 -20.81
N LEU A 68 16.23 -4.45 -20.57
CA LEU A 68 17.01 -5.46 -19.84
C LEU A 68 16.73 -5.46 -18.34
N ALA A 69 16.43 -4.30 -17.75
CA ALA A 69 16.24 -4.16 -16.30
C ALA A 69 14.90 -4.74 -15.79
N ARG A 70 13.93 -4.97 -16.68
CA ARG A 70 12.58 -5.42 -16.29
C ARG A 70 12.42 -6.92 -16.48
N GLY A 71 12.52 -7.68 -15.39
CA GLY A 71 12.20 -9.11 -15.33
C GLY A 71 11.25 -9.46 -14.17
N GLY A 72 10.37 -10.46 -14.37
CA GLY A 72 9.64 -11.13 -13.29
C GLY A 72 8.14 -10.82 -13.15
N GLN A 73 7.68 -9.60 -13.40
CA GLN A 73 6.26 -9.22 -13.26
C GLN A 73 5.59 -9.02 -14.62
N GLN A 74 4.40 -9.61 -14.80
CA GLN A 74 3.62 -9.52 -16.04
C GLN A 74 2.78 -8.23 -16.08
N PHE A 75 3.45 -7.10 -16.31
CA PHE A 75 2.78 -5.84 -16.68
C PHE A 75 2.39 -5.90 -18.16
N LEU A 76 1.11 -5.68 -18.47
CA LEU A 76 0.57 -5.97 -19.80
C LEU A 76 0.30 -4.71 -20.64
N ALA A 77 -0.15 -3.63 -20.01
CA ALA A 77 -0.36 -2.35 -20.66
C ALA A 77 -0.27 -1.21 -19.64
N MET A 78 0.19 -0.04 -20.07
CA MET A 78 0.17 1.18 -19.28
C MET A 78 -0.36 2.35 -20.11
N TYR A 79 -1.35 3.06 -19.59
CA TYR A 79 -1.75 4.39 -20.06
C TYR A 79 -0.98 5.48 -19.32
N SER A 80 -0.61 6.54 -20.03
CA SER A 80 -0.04 7.75 -19.48
C SER A 80 -0.57 8.99 -20.22
N SER A 81 -1.20 9.91 -19.49
CA SER A 81 -1.66 11.19 -20.05
C SER A 81 -0.53 12.18 -20.34
N VAL A 82 0.71 11.85 -19.95
CA VAL A 82 1.90 12.62 -20.32
C VAL A 82 2.22 12.43 -21.80
N VAL A 83 2.18 11.18 -22.27
CA VAL A 83 2.41 10.82 -23.68
C VAL A 83 1.12 10.68 -24.48
N ASP A 84 -0.02 10.79 -23.81
CA ASP A 84 -1.37 10.64 -24.36
C ASP A 84 -1.59 9.33 -25.11
N GLY A 85 -1.19 8.21 -24.48
CA GLY A 85 -1.21 6.92 -25.13
C GLY A 85 -1.11 5.72 -24.19
N ILE A 86 -1.38 4.54 -24.75
CA ILE A 86 -1.20 3.24 -24.11
C ILE A 86 0.03 2.57 -24.71
N THR A 87 0.95 2.10 -23.87
CA THR A 87 2.07 1.26 -24.28
C THR A 87 1.92 -0.16 -23.73
N THR A 88 2.29 -1.15 -24.53
CA THR A 88 2.43 -2.55 -24.12
C THR A 88 3.90 -2.95 -23.96
N ASP A 89 4.85 -2.05 -24.26
CA ASP A 89 6.28 -2.28 -24.03
C ASP A 89 6.62 -1.96 -22.57
N PRO A 90 7.00 -2.94 -21.73
CA PRO A 90 7.35 -2.71 -20.33
C PRO A 90 8.45 -1.67 -20.14
N ALA A 91 9.39 -1.52 -21.08
CA ALA A 91 10.46 -0.53 -20.98
C ALA A 91 9.94 0.91 -21.05
N ALA A 92 8.84 1.12 -21.76
CA ALA A 92 8.15 2.41 -21.87
C ALA A 92 7.15 2.67 -20.74
N MET A 93 6.94 1.71 -19.82
CA MET A 93 6.07 1.88 -18.65
C MET A 93 6.79 2.66 -17.55
N VAL A 94 7.07 3.94 -17.80
CA VAL A 94 7.85 4.85 -16.94
C VAL A 94 7.04 6.07 -16.51
N LEU A 95 7.42 6.65 -15.38
CA LEU A 95 6.91 7.92 -14.90
C LEU A 95 7.99 9.00 -15.01
N PRO A 96 7.63 10.25 -15.32
CA PRO A 96 8.57 11.37 -15.24
C PRO A 96 9.08 11.54 -13.81
N LEU A 97 10.39 11.73 -13.63
CA LEU A 97 11.00 11.89 -12.31
C LEU A 97 10.55 13.20 -11.63
N ASP A 98 10.26 14.21 -12.44
CA ASP A 98 9.74 15.53 -12.09
C ASP A 98 8.22 15.55 -11.86
N ASP A 99 7.53 14.41 -11.94
CA ASP A 99 6.15 14.29 -11.51
C ASP A 99 6.06 14.41 -9.97
N HIS A 100 5.26 15.35 -9.48
CA HIS A 100 5.17 15.70 -8.05
C HIS A 100 4.79 14.50 -7.16
N MET A 101 4.05 13.54 -7.71
CA MET A 101 3.75 12.28 -7.01
C MET A 101 5.02 11.47 -6.68
N VAL A 102 6.04 11.51 -7.54
CA VAL A 102 7.27 10.73 -7.39
C VAL A 102 8.16 11.32 -6.29
N HIS A 103 8.37 12.64 -6.28
CA HIS A 103 9.32 13.28 -5.37
C HIS A 103 8.67 13.99 -4.17
N ARG A 104 7.34 14.12 -4.11
CA ARG A 104 6.60 14.69 -2.97
C ARG A 104 5.45 13.83 -2.46
N GLY A 105 5.06 12.78 -3.18
CA GLY A 105 3.91 11.96 -2.80
C GLY A 105 2.55 12.65 -3.05
N HIS A 106 2.50 13.71 -3.88
CA HIS A 106 1.26 14.41 -4.23
C HIS A 106 0.49 13.66 -5.34
N GLY A 107 0.01 12.47 -4.97
CA GLY A 107 -0.80 11.63 -5.84
C GLY A 107 -1.72 10.71 -5.06
N VAL A 108 -2.79 10.27 -5.74
CA VAL A 108 -3.75 9.29 -5.23
C VAL A 108 -3.86 8.12 -6.21
N PHE A 109 -4.30 6.97 -5.72
CA PHE A 109 -4.43 5.78 -6.55
C PHE A 109 -5.60 4.92 -6.15
N ASP A 110 -6.03 4.06 -7.06
CA ASP A 110 -6.97 2.99 -6.75
C ASP A 110 -6.63 1.72 -7.54
N THR A 111 -7.32 0.62 -7.24
CA THR A 111 -7.11 -0.68 -7.87
C THR A 111 -8.44 -1.41 -7.99
N ALA A 112 -8.82 -1.78 -9.21
CA ALA A 112 -9.96 -2.64 -9.50
C ALA A 112 -9.47 -4.02 -9.95
N LEU A 113 -10.20 -5.07 -9.61
CA LEU A 113 -9.90 -6.42 -10.08
C LEU A 113 -10.46 -6.64 -11.48
N ILE A 114 -9.73 -7.44 -12.27
CA ILE A 114 -10.19 -7.95 -13.54
C ILE A 114 -10.44 -9.44 -13.34
N ILE A 115 -11.68 -9.90 -13.53
CA ILE A 115 -12.08 -11.29 -13.34
C ILE A 115 -13.00 -11.69 -14.49
N ASN A 116 -12.67 -12.79 -15.18
CA ASN A 116 -13.44 -13.30 -16.33
C ASN A 116 -13.74 -12.22 -17.41
N GLY A 117 -12.86 -11.24 -17.57
CA GLY A 117 -13.04 -10.15 -18.51
C GLY A 117 -13.92 -8.97 -18.03
N TYR A 118 -14.20 -8.89 -16.73
CA TYR A 118 -14.96 -7.79 -16.13
C TYR A 118 -14.12 -7.04 -15.10
N LEU A 119 -14.25 -5.72 -15.08
CA LEU A 119 -13.74 -4.88 -13.99
C LEU A 119 -14.75 -4.86 -12.85
N TYR A 120 -14.34 -5.37 -11.69
CA TYR A 120 -15.17 -5.44 -10.49
C TYR A 120 -15.16 -4.12 -9.70
N GLU A 121 -16.33 -3.66 -9.31
CA GLU A 121 -16.60 -2.40 -8.57
C GLU A 121 -15.95 -1.14 -9.16
N LEU A 122 -15.73 -1.09 -10.49
CA LEU A 122 -15.00 0.01 -11.13
C LEU A 122 -15.60 1.38 -10.81
N ASP A 123 -16.92 1.52 -10.85
CA ASP A 123 -17.59 2.78 -10.55
C ASP A 123 -17.39 3.20 -9.09
N GLN A 124 -17.41 2.25 -8.15
CA GLN A 124 -17.18 2.52 -6.72
C GLN A 124 -15.73 2.92 -6.46
N HIS A 125 -14.78 2.26 -7.13
CA HIS A 125 -13.35 2.63 -7.10
C HIS A 125 -13.11 4.01 -7.73
N LEU A 126 -13.78 4.35 -8.84
CA LEU A 126 -13.73 5.68 -9.45
C LEU A 126 -14.26 6.75 -8.49
N ASP A 127 -15.41 6.52 -7.87
CA ASP A 127 -15.96 7.49 -6.93
C ASP A 127 -15.01 7.72 -5.75
N ARG A 128 -14.28 6.69 -5.31
CA ARG A 128 -13.27 6.81 -4.25
C ARG A 128 -12.01 7.54 -4.67
N ILE A 129 -11.45 7.27 -5.85
CA ILE A 129 -10.26 8.01 -6.30
C ILE A 129 -10.58 9.48 -6.52
N LEU A 130 -11.78 9.82 -7.02
CA LEU A 130 -12.19 11.19 -7.26
C LEU A 130 -12.37 11.97 -5.96
N ARG A 131 -12.97 11.35 -4.93
CA ARG A 131 -12.99 11.90 -3.57
C ARG A 131 -11.57 12.09 -3.02
N SER A 132 -10.70 11.10 -3.19
CA SER A 132 -9.31 11.17 -2.73
C SER A 132 -8.54 12.31 -3.43
N ALA A 133 -8.73 12.49 -4.74
CA ALA A 133 -8.13 13.57 -5.52
C ALA A 133 -8.63 14.94 -5.05
N SER A 134 -9.93 15.08 -4.80
CA SER A 134 -10.52 16.30 -4.24
C SER A 134 -9.92 16.66 -2.87
N MET A 135 -9.82 15.70 -1.94
CA MET A 135 -9.20 15.89 -0.63
C MET A 135 -7.71 16.24 -0.74
N ALA A 136 -7.00 15.63 -1.69
CA ALA A 136 -5.60 15.91 -1.99
C ALA A 136 -5.39 17.19 -2.82
N LYS A 137 -6.46 17.93 -3.17
CA LYS A 137 -6.43 19.12 -4.02
C LYS A 137 -5.73 18.89 -5.37
N ILE A 138 -5.94 17.72 -5.96
CA ILE A 138 -5.48 17.35 -7.30
C ILE A 138 -6.62 17.64 -8.29
N PRO A 139 -6.47 18.60 -9.23
CA PRO A 139 -7.45 18.81 -10.28
C PRO A 139 -7.55 17.57 -11.18
N LEU A 140 -8.71 17.34 -11.77
CA LEU A 140 -8.91 16.18 -12.64
C LEU A 140 -8.40 16.49 -14.05
N PRO A 141 -7.56 15.63 -14.66
CA PRO A 141 -7.10 15.81 -16.04
C PRO A 141 -8.23 15.56 -17.05
N PHE A 142 -9.23 14.77 -16.67
CA PHE A 142 -10.39 14.40 -17.48
C PHE A 142 -11.64 14.29 -16.59
N ASP A 143 -12.82 14.37 -17.18
CA ASP A 143 -14.06 14.05 -16.48
C ASP A 143 -14.16 12.55 -16.13
N ARG A 144 -15.04 12.21 -15.19
CA ARG A 144 -15.24 10.84 -14.68
C ARG A 144 -15.45 9.81 -15.79
N GLU A 145 -16.27 10.12 -16.79
CA GLU A 145 -16.60 9.17 -17.85
C GLU A 145 -15.42 8.99 -18.83
N THR A 146 -14.68 10.06 -19.09
CA THR A 146 -13.43 9.97 -19.87
C THR A 146 -12.38 9.15 -19.14
N ILE A 147 -12.18 9.34 -17.83
CA ILE A 147 -11.29 8.48 -17.02
C ILE A 147 -11.74 7.02 -17.13
N LYS A 148 -13.03 6.74 -16.92
CA LYS A 148 -13.59 5.38 -17.02
C LYS A 148 -13.31 4.73 -18.37
N ARG A 149 -13.54 5.45 -19.48
CA ARG A 149 -13.27 4.95 -20.84
C ARG A 149 -11.78 4.64 -21.05
N ILE A 150 -10.88 5.54 -20.63
CA ILE A 150 -9.43 5.32 -20.71
C ILE A 150 -9.02 4.05 -19.95
N LEU A 151 -9.54 3.88 -18.74
CA LEU A 151 -9.27 2.71 -17.90
C LEU A 151 -9.74 1.41 -18.57
N ILE A 152 -10.97 1.37 -19.09
CA ILE A 152 -11.52 0.22 -19.80
C ILE A 152 -10.71 -0.09 -21.07
N GLN A 153 -10.35 0.94 -21.85
CA GLN A 153 -9.54 0.79 -23.06
C GLN A 153 -8.14 0.25 -22.75
N THR A 154 -7.53 0.69 -21.64
CA THR A 154 -6.22 0.18 -21.19
C THR A 154 -6.29 -1.32 -20.87
N VAL A 155 -7.38 -1.78 -20.23
CA VAL A 155 -7.60 -3.20 -19.97
C VAL A 155 -7.89 -3.98 -21.26
N SER A 156 -8.70 -3.43 -22.17
CA SER A 156 -8.98 -4.03 -23.47
C SER A 156 -7.68 -4.28 -24.26
N VAL A 157 -6.85 -3.25 -24.45
CA VAL A 157 -5.55 -3.34 -25.15
C VAL A 157 -4.61 -4.37 -24.52
N SER A 158 -4.66 -4.56 -23.20
CA SER A 158 -3.83 -5.53 -22.50
C SER A 158 -4.21 -7.00 -22.77
N GLY A 159 -5.42 -7.28 -23.25
CA GLY A 159 -5.97 -8.63 -23.37
C GLY A 159 -6.17 -9.37 -22.03
N CYS A 160 -5.92 -8.73 -20.90
CA CYS A 160 -5.96 -9.34 -19.57
C CYS A 160 -7.39 -9.67 -19.16
N ARG A 161 -7.72 -10.94 -18.93
CA ARG A 161 -9.04 -11.37 -18.42
C ARG A 161 -9.07 -11.63 -16.92
N ASP A 162 -7.90 -11.88 -16.32
CA ASP A 162 -7.73 -12.14 -14.89
C ASP A 162 -6.46 -11.43 -14.38
N GLY A 163 -6.65 -10.49 -13.46
CA GLY A 163 -5.58 -9.64 -12.97
C GLY A 163 -6.10 -8.42 -12.22
N SER A 164 -5.37 -7.31 -12.30
CA SER A 164 -5.80 -6.05 -11.69
C SER A 164 -5.45 -4.86 -12.58
N LEU A 165 -6.31 -3.85 -12.51
CA LEU A 165 -6.09 -2.53 -13.06
C LEU A 165 -5.76 -1.60 -11.89
N ARG A 166 -4.55 -1.06 -11.85
CA ARG A 166 -4.15 -0.04 -10.88
C ARG A 166 -3.93 1.29 -11.59
N TYR A 167 -4.39 2.38 -10.99
CA TYR A 167 -4.35 3.68 -11.64
C TYR A 167 -4.17 4.81 -10.63
N TRP A 168 -3.60 5.92 -11.10
CA TRP A 168 -3.16 7.05 -10.30
C TRP A 168 -3.64 8.36 -10.90
N LEU A 169 -3.96 9.32 -10.02
CA LEU A 169 -4.06 10.73 -10.34
C LEU A 169 -2.94 11.46 -9.61
N SER A 170 -2.15 12.25 -10.34
CA SER A 170 -1.07 13.06 -9.80
C SER A 170 -1.27 14.54 -10.12
N ALA A 171 -0.69 15.42 -9.29
CA ALA A 171 -0.55 16.84 -9.61
C ALA A 171 0.29 17.08 -10.89
N GLY A 172 1.15 16.12 -11.25
CA GLY A 172 1.83 16.03 -12.53
C GLY A 172 3.27 16.58 -12.56
N PRO A 173 3.94 16.53 -13.73
CA PRO A 173 5.29 17.03 -13.95
C PRO A 173 5.41 18.54 -13.72
N GLY A 174 6.50 18.97 -13.10
CA GLY A 174 6.78 20.37 -12.81
C GLY A 174 8.22 20.61 -12.39
N ASP A 175 8.42 21.52 -11.44
CA ASP A 175 9.71 21.68 -10.78
C ASP A 175 9.83 20.77 -9.55
N PHE A 176 10.99 20.82 -8.91
CA PHE A 176 11.24 20.08 -7.67
C PHE A 176 10.90 20.89 -6.40
N LEU A 177 10.02 21.90 -6.47
CA LEU A 177 9.64 22.66 -5.27
C LEU A 177 8.56 21.93 -4.45
N LEU A 178 8.21 22.51 -3.31
CA LEU A 178 7.13 21.98 -2.46
C LEU A 178 5.76 22.31 -3.04
N SER A 179 5.59 23.52 -3.57
CA SER A 179 4.34 23.97 -4.17
C SER A 179 4.08 23.25 -5.51
N PRO A 180 2.87 22.74 -5.77
CA PRO A 180 2.51 22.19 -7.07
C PRO A 180 2.16 23.28 -8.10
N SER A 181 2.35 24.57 -7.78
CA SER A 181 2.00 25.69 -8.66
C SER A 181 2.78 25.75 -9.97
N GLN A 182 3.90 25.02 -10.08
CA GLN A 182 4.69 24.88 -11.31
C GLN A 182 4.44 23.53 -12.00
N CYS A 183 3.53 22.69 -11.49
CA CYS A 183 3.07 21.52 -12.22
C CYS A 183 2.31 21.95 -13.47
N LEU A 184 2.68 21.39 -14.62
CA LEU A 184 2.15 21.79 -15.92
C LEU A 184 0.67 21.42 -16.08
N LYS A 185 0.34 20.16 -15.76
CA LYS A 185 -1.02 19.62 -15.79
C LYS A 185 -1.10 18.39 -14.88
N PRO A 186 -2.24 18.14 -14.22
CA PRO A 186 -2.46 16.88 -13.53
C PRO A 186 -2.39 15.70 -14.51
N THR A 187 -2.03 14.53 -14.01
CA THR A 187 -1.79 13.35 -14.83
C THR A 187 -2.60 12.15 -14.37
N LEU A 188 -3.06 11.35 -15.35
CA LEU A 188 -3.66 10.05 -15.15
C LEU A 188 -2.68 8.99 -15.66
N TYR A 189 -2.37 8.03 -14.80
CA TYR A 189 -1.62 6.83 -15.15
C TYR A 189 -2.47 5.61 -14.85
N ALA A 190 -2.38 4.57 -15.67
CA ALA A 190 -3.02 3.30 -15.39
C ALA A 190 -2.12 2.15 -15.85
N ILE A 191 -2.05 1.06 -15.09
CA ILE A 191 -1.29 -0.13 -15.42
C ILE A 191 -2.14 -1.37 -15.22
N VAL A 192 -2.05 -2.29 -16.16
CA VAL A 192 -2.69 -3.61 -16.08
C VAL A 192 -1.65 -4.63 -15.66
N ILE A 193 -1.92 -5.31 -14.56
CA ILE A 193 -1.04 -6.27 -13.92
C ILE A 193 -1.72 -7.63 -14.01
N LYS A 194 -1.10 -8.57 -14.72
CA LYS A 194 -1.57 -9.96 -14.69
C LYS A 194 -1.25 -10.56 -13.33
N THR A 195 -2.27 -11.14 -12.72
CA THR A 195 -2.15 -11.76 -11.40
C THR A 195 -3.02 -12.99 -11.39
N ASN A 196 -2.44 -14.15 -11.09
CA ASN A 196 -3.21 -15.34 -10.86
C ASN A 196 -3.89 -15.21 -9.49
N PHE A 197 -5.20 -14.98 -9.49
CA PHE A 197 -6.02 -14.96 -8.28
C PHE A 197 -6.21 -16.38 -7.73
N ALA A 198 -5.15 -16.96 -7.16
CA ALA A 198 -5.25 -18.16 -6.35
C ALA A 198 -5.73 -17.75 -4.95
N ILE A 199 -7.04 -17.73 -4.73
CA ILE A 199 -7.60 -17.48 -3.40
C ILE A 199 -7.35 -18.71 -2.53
N ASN A 200 -6.48 -18.54 -1.55
CA ASN A 200 -6.23 -19.55 -0.55
C ASN A 200 -6.76 -19.05 0.80
N PRO A 201 -7.81 -19.66 1.38
CA PRO A 201 -8.43 -19.20 2.62
C PRO A 201 -7.65 -19.60 3.87
N ILE A 202 -6.35 -19.88 3.80
CA ILE A 202 -5.53 -20.24 4.98
C ILE A 202 -5.54 -19.13 6.03
N GLY A 203 -5.82 -19.50 7.27
CA GLY A 203 -5.74 -18.63 8.43
C GLY A 203 -4.34 -18.01 8.61
N VAL A 204 -4.30 -16.75 9.00
CA VAL A 204 -3.03 -16.03 9.22
C VAL A 204 -2.87 -15.50 10.64
N LYS A 205 -1.62 -15.32 11.05
CA LYS A 205 -1.25 -14.51 12.22
C LYS A 205 -1.19 -13.04 11.81
N VAL A 206 -1.71 -12.16 12.65
CA VAL A 206 -1.50 -10.70 12.58
C VAL A 206 -0.85 -10.22 13.87
N VAL A 207 -0.29 -9.01 13.84
CA VAL A 207 0.31 -8.38 15.02
C VAL A 207 -0.16 -6.95 15.17
N THR A 208 -0.20 -6.44 16.39
CA THR A 208 -0.40 -5.02 16.64
C THR A 208 0.83 -4.25 16.14
N SER A 209 0.62 -3.27 15.26
CA SER A 209 1.73 -2.50 14.70
C SER A 209 2.17 -1.40 15.66
N SER A 210 3.48 -1.26 15.86
CA SER A 210 4.08 -0.14 16.59
C SER A 210 4.29 1.10 15.70
N ILE A 211 4.19 0.95 14.38
CA ILE A 211 4.23 2.07 13.45
C ILE A 211 2.96 2.91 13.63
N PRO A 212 3.07 4.24 13.81
CA PRO A 212 1.89 5.07 14.02
C PRO A 212 0.99 5.09 12.79
N ILE A 213 -0.32 5.00 13.02
CA ILE A 213 -1.31 5.21 11.97
C ILE A 213 -1.23 6.65 11.43
N LYS A 214 -1.57 6.80 10.15
CA LYS A 214 -1.76 8.11 9.51
C LYS A 214 -2.88 8.89 10.24
N PRO A 215 -2.77 10.22 10.36
CA PRO A 215 -3.89 11.03 10.84
C PRO A 215 -5.14 10.80 9.98
N PRO A 216 -6.36 10.95 10.53
CA PRO A 216 -7.61 10.57 9.85
C PRO A 216 -7.77 11.18 8.45
N GLU A 217 -7.34 12.43 8.25
CA GLU A 217 -7.39 13.14 6.98
C GLU A 217 -6.54 12.48 5.89
N PHE A 218 -5.45 11.81 6.27
CA PHE A 218 -4.58 11.06 5.37
C PHE A 218 -4.89 9.57 5.31
N ALA A 219 -5.49 9.01 6.37
CA ALA A 219 -5.90 7.61 6.42
C ALA A 219 -7.11 7.33 5.51
N THR A 220 -8.05 8.28 5.45
CA THR A 220 -9.26 8.18 4.62
C THR A 220 -9.00 8.44 3.12
N VAL A 221 -7.84 9.02 2.78
CA VAL A 221 -7.39 9.27 1.40
C VAL A 221 -6.51 8.14 0.90
N LYS A 222 -6.87 7.52 -0.22
CA LYS A 222 -6.02 6.51 -0.87
C LYS A 222 -4.86 7.16 -1.65
N SER A 223 -3.93 7.75 -0.91
CA SER A 223 -2.76 8.47 -1.46
C SER A 223 -1.56 7.55 -1.70
N VAL A 224 -0.54 8.02 -2.43
CA VAL A 224 0.73 7.29 -2.60
C VAL A 224 1.68 7.39 -1.39
N ASN A 225 1.27 8.07 -0.31
CA ASN A 225 2.06 8.21 0.92
C ASN A 225 2.01 6.93 1.76
N TYR A 226 2.68 5.88 1.28
CA TYR A 226 2.59 4.51 1.78
C TYR A 226 3.77 4.08 2.65
N LEU A 227 4.71 4.97 3.00
CA LEU A 227 5.82 4.62 3.90
C LEU A 227 5.33 4.02 5.23
N PRO A 228 4.31 4.56 5.94
CA PRO A 228 3.79 3.90 7.13
C PRO A 228 3.26 2.49 6.85
N ASN A 229 2.57 2.30 5.74
CA ASN A 229 2.03 1.00 5.31
C ASN A 229 3.16 -0.01 5.06
N VAL A 230 4.23 0.41 4.39
CA VAL A 230 5.42 -0.42 4.15
C VAL A 230 6.09 -0.80 5.47
N LEU A 231 6.33 0.16 6.37
CA LEU A 231 6.97 -0.11 7.66
C LEU A 231 6.13 -1.05 8.54
N SER A 232 4.80 -0.90 8.53
CA SER A 232 3.90 -1.79 9.28
C SER A 232 3.92 -3.22 8.73
N GLN A 233 3.96 -3.37 7.40
CA GLN A 233 4.09 -4.67 6.75
C GLN A 233 5.44 -5.33 7.10
N MET A 234 6.54 -4.58 7.00
CA MET A 234 7.89 -5.07 7.35
C MET A 234 7.98 -5.50 8.82
N GLU A 235 7.34 -4.76 9.73
CA GLU A 235 7.26 -5.13 11.14
C GLU A 235 6.54 -6.46 11.35
N ALA A 236 5.43 -6.68 10.65
CA ALA A 236 4.68 -7.92 10.73
C ALA A 236 5.48 -9.10 10.19
N GLU A 237 6.12 -8.95 9.04
CA GLU A 237 6.97 -9.98 8.44
C GLU A 237 8.13 -10.37 9.37
N ALA A 238 8.78 -9.39 10.01
CA ALA A 238 9.84 -9.63 10.99
C ALA A 238 9.35 -10.42 12.22
N LYS A 239 8.05 -10.35 12.53
CA LYS A 239 7.38 -11.10 13.61
C LYS A 239 6.72 -12.39 13.11
N GLY A 240 6.96 -12.80 11.87
CA GLY A 240 6.35 -14.00 11.27
C GLY A 240 4.83 -13.90 11.09
N ALA A 241 4.30 -12.68 11.01
CA ALA A 241 2.90 -12.39 10.82
C ALA A 241 2.61 -11.89 9.39
N TYR A 242 1.37 -12.02 8.97
CA TYR A 242 0.93 -11.64 7.64
C TYR A 242 0.74 -10.13 7.47
N ALA A 243 0.22 -9.46 8.51
CA ALA A 243 -0.04 -8.04 8.49
C ALA A 243 0.05 -7.43 9.89
N GLY A 244 0.42 -6.14 9.94
CA GLY A 244 0.32 -5.31 11.12
C GLY A 244 -1.06 -4.66 11.19
N ILE A 245 -1.70 -4.67 12.36
CA ILE A 245 -2.99 -4.01 12.58
C ILE A 245 -2.74 -2.71 13.33
N TRP A 246 -3.19 -1.60 12.76
CA TRP A 246 -3.14 -0.31 13.43
C TRP A 246 -4.24 -0.15 14.45
N VAL A 247 -3.91 0.63 15.48
CA VAL A 247 -4.80 1.03 16.55
C VAL A 247 -4.75 2.56 16.62
N CYS A 248 -5.91 3.19 16.69
CA CYS A 248 -6.05 4.63 16.90
C CYS A 248 -5.56 5.02 18.29
N LYS A 249 -5.30 6.32 18.51
CA LYS A 249 -4.81 6.85 19.80
C LYS A 249 -5.74 6.53 20.99
N ASP A 250 -7.03 6.34 20.72
CA ASP A 250 -8.04 6.09 21.74
C ASP A 250 -8.23 4.59 22.04
N GLY A 251 -7.35 3.71 21.53
CA GLY A 251 -7.38 2.26 21.78
C GLY A 251 -8.33 1.47 20.89
N PHE A 252 -8.98 2.13 19.93
CA PHE A 252 -9.84 1.48 18.94
C PHE A 252 -9.05 0.94 17.75
N ILE A 253 -9.47 -0.22 17.26
CA ILE A 253 -8.87 -0.88 16.11
C ILE A 253 -9.17 -0.05 14.85
N ALA A 254 -8.15 0.12 14.01
CA ALA A 254 -8.24 0.80 12.74
C ALA A 254 -8.27 -0.20 11.58
N GLU A 255 -7.17 -0.32 10.83
CA GLU A 255 -7.03 -1.18 9.65
C GLU A 255 -5.62 -1.77 9.55
N GLY A 256 -5.39 -2.67 8.59
CA GLY A 256 -4.06 -3.12 8.20
C GLY A 256 -3.42 -2.24 7.10
N PRO A 257 -2.18 -2.55 6.67
CA PRO A 257 -1.43 -1.71 5.72
C PRO A 257 -2.07 -1.59 4.34
N ASN A 258 -2.98 -2.47 3.96
CA ASN A 258 -3.66 -2.45 2.66
C ASN A 258 -5.05 -3.10 2.69
N MET A 259 -5.61 -3.29 3.89
CA MET A 259 -6.85 -4.05 4.12
C MET A 259 -7.60 -3.49 5.32
N ASN A 260 -8.93 -3.49 5.25
CA ASN A 260 -9.76 -3.31 6.44
C ASN A 260 -9.80 -4.60 7.27
N VAL A 261 -10.34 -4.52 8.48
CA VAL A 261 -10.58 -5.67 9.36
C VAL A 261 -12.06 -5.80 9.67
N ALA A 262 -12.52 -7.01 9.92
CA ALA A 262 -13.85 -7.28 10.46
C ALA A 262 -13.80 -8.40 11.49
N PHE A 263 -14.79 -8.41 12.37
CA PHE A 263 -14.91 -9.31 13.51
C PHE A 263 -16.28 -9.96 13.52
N VAL A 264 -16.34 -11.21 13.95
CA VAL A 264 -17.58 -11.88 14.29
C VAL A 264 -17.62 -12.03 15.81
N VAL A 265 -18.70 -11.59 16.43
CA VAL A 265 -18.86 -11.53 17.88
C VAL A 265 -20.20 -12.11 18.34
N ASN A 266 -20.39 -12.15 19.66
CA ASN A 266 -21.62 -12.60 20.34
C ASN A 266 -22.01 -14.05 19.99
N GLY A 267 -21.04 -14.95 19.99
CA GLY A 267 -21.26 -16.38 19.71
C GLY A 267 -21.48 -16.66 18.23
N GLY A 268 -20.75 -15.96 17.36
CA GLY A 268 -20.82 -16.16 15.91
C GLY A 268 -22.05 -15.51 15.26
N LYS A 269 -22.68 -14.51 15.91
CA LYS A 269 -23.99 -13.99 15.50
C LYS A 269 -23.98 -12.56 15.00
N GLU A 270 -22.93 -11.78 15.21
CA GLU A 270 -22.88 -10.41 14.74
C GLU A 270 -21.58 -10.15 13.99
N LEU A 271 -21.69 -9.57 12.79
CA LEU A 271 -20.54 -9.07 12.04
C LEU A 271 -20.32 -7.60 12.40
N VAL A 272 -19.11 -7.25 12.81
CA VAL A 272 -18.72 -5.90 13.22
C VAL A 272 -17.50 -5.45 12.43
N MET A 273 -17.50 -4.19 11.99
CA MET A 273 -16.37 -3.56 11.32
C MET A 273 -16.07 -2.19 11.97
N PRO A 274 -14.78 -1.81 12.12
CA PRO A 274 -14.42 -0.46 12.56
C PRO A 274 -15.01 0.64 11.68
N ARG A 275 -15.23 1.83 12.28
CA ARG A 275 -15.72 3.01 11.56
C ARG A 275 -14.74 3.47 10.49
N PHE A 276 -15.27 3.96 9.38
CA PHE A 276 -14.48 4.48 8.26
C PHE A 276 -13.97 5.91 8.44
N ASP A 277 -14.12 6.49 9.61
CA ASP A 277 -13.72 7.88 9.88
C ASP A 277 -12.20 8.02 10.04
N ASN A 278 -11.53 6.94 10.49
CA ASN A 278 -10.09 6.90 10.75
C ASN A 278 -9.32 5.90 9.87
N VAL A 279 -9.99 5.30 8.89
CA VAL A 279 -9.45 4.25 8.02
C VAL A 279 -9.93 4.44 6.60
N LEU A 280 -9.35 3.71 5.65
CA LEU A 280 -9.83 3.77 4.29
C LEU A 280 -11.25 3.20 4.19
N SER A 281 -12.15 3.97 3.57
CA SER A 281 -13.45 3.48 3.09
C SER A 281 -13.26 2.42 1.99
N GLY A 282 -12.96 1.18 2.35
CA GLY A 282 -12.72 0.06 1.45
C GLY A 282 -13.94 -0.27 0.57
N CYS A 283 -13.79 -0.32 -0.76
CA CYS A 283 -14.85 -0.81 -1.66
C CYS A 283 -15.25 -2.24 -1.29
N THR A 284 -14.26 -3.14 -1.22
CA THR A 284 -14.46 -4.54 -0.83
C THR A 284 -15.08 -4.67 0.56
N ALA A 285 -14.67 -3.84 1.53
CA ALA A 285 -15.25 -3.83 2.87
C ALA A 285 -16.74 -3.43 2.86
N LYS A 286 -17.10 -2.37 2.14
CA LYS A 286 -18.50 -1.94 1.96
C LYS A 286 -19.33 -2.98 1.23
N ARG A 287 -18.75 -3.65 0.23
CA ARG A 287 -19.41 -4.73 -0.49
C ARG A 287 -19.63 -5.95 0.38
N THR A 288 -18.65 -6.33 1.21
CA THR A 288 -18.79 -7.40 2.20
C THR A 288 -19.92 -7.10 3.20
N LEU A 289 -20.03 -5.87 3.71
CA LEU A 289 -21.16 -5.48 4.57
C LEU A 289 -22.51 -5.66 3.85
N THR A 290 -22.59 -5.26 2.57
CA THR A 290 -23.81 -5.42 1.76
C THR A 290 -24.16 -6.90 1.55
N LEU A 291 -23.16 -7.74 1.26
CA LEU A 291 -23.37 -9.18 1.05
C LEU A 291 -23.69 -9.92 2.35
N ALA A 292 -23.17 -9.45 3.49
CA ALA A 292 -23.42 -10.02 4.81
C ALA A 292 -24.90 -9.94 5.22
N GLU A 293 -25.67 -8.99 4.68
CA GLU A 293 -27.13 -8.92 4.88
C GLU A 293 -27.86 -10.19 4.37
N GLN A 294 -27.27 -10.91 3.40
CA GLN A 294 -27.81 -12.21 2.97
C GLN A 294 -27.64 -13.29 4.05
N LEU A 295 -26.61 -13.20 4.89
CA LEU A 295 -26.44 -14.11 6.03
C LEU A 295 -27.41 -13.75 7.16
N VAL A 296 -27.78 -12.47 7.30
CA VAL A 296 -28.82 -12.01 8.22
C VAL A 296 -30.19 -12.55 7.78
N SER A 297 -30.56 -12.40 6.51
CA SER A 297 -31.85 -12.89 6.00
C SER A 297 -31.99 -14.42 6.08
N LYS A 298 -30.87 -15.16 6.02
CA LYS A 298 -30.82 -16.62 6.24
C LYS A 298 -30.81 -17.03 7.72
N GLY A 299 -30.82 -16.08 8.66
CA GLY A 299 -30.76 -16.36 10.10
C GLY A 299 -29.41 -16.89 10.60
N ILE A 300 -28.37 -16.82 9.76
CA ILE A 300 -26.99 -17.23 10.11
C ILE A 300 -26.40 -16.17 11.05
N LEU A 301 -26.44 -14.90 10.63
CA LEU A 301 -26.15 -13.73 11.44
C LEU A 301 -27.46 -13.09 11.97
N LYS A 302 -27.36 -12.36 13.07
CA LYS A 302 -28.42 -11.52 13.62
C LYS A 302 -28.34 -10.07 13.14
N SER A 303 -27.12 -9.54 12.97
CA SER A 303 -26.92 -8.16 12.50
C SER A 303 -25.52 -7.94 11.92
N VAL A 304 -25.40 -6.88 11.12
CA VAL A 304 -24.14 -6.30 10.65
C VAL A 304 -24.02 -4.88 11.20
N LYS A 305 -22.86 -4.52 11.75
CA LYS A 305 -22.65 -3.22 12.42
C LYS A 305 -21.32 -2.58 12.01
N VAL A 306 -21.34 -1.25 11.89
CA VAL A 306 -20.13 -0.42 11.78
C VAL A 306 -20.02 0.42 13.04
N MET A 307 -19.03 0.10 13.88
CA MET A 307 -18.84 0.72 15.19
C MET A 307 -17.39 0.64 15.63
N ASP A 308 -17.05 1.36 16.69
CA ASP A 308 -15.72 1.29 17.27
C ASP A 308 -15.53 -0.06 17.97
N VAL A 309 -14.36 -0.67 17.77
CA VAL A 309 -13.99 -1.97 18.36
C VAL A 309 -12.68 -1.78 19.11
N THR A 310 -12.64 -2.11 20.39
CA THR A 310 -11.40 -2.04 21.16
C THR A 310 -10.49 -3.22 20.80
N VAL A 311 -9.18 -3.08 21.01
CA VAL A 311 -8.24 -4.21 20.82
C VAL A 311 -8.62 -5.41 21.68
N GLU A 312 -9.07 -5.15 22.91
CA GLU A 312 -9.52 -6.20 23.83
C GLU A 312 -10.73 -6.97 23.28
N ASP A 313 -11.74 -6.27 22.77
CA ASP A 313 -12.92 -6.91 22.18
C ASP A 313 -12.58 -7.65 20.88
N GLY A 314 -11.73 -7.06 20.03
CA GLY A 314 -11.30 -7.68 18.78
C GLY A 314 -10.52 -8.98 18.99
N LYS A 315 -9.70 -9.05 20.04
CA LYS A 315 -8.97 -10.27 20.42
C LYS A 315 -9.87 -11.35 21.02
N LYS A 316 -10.98 -10.97 21.65
CA LYS A 316 -12.01 -11.88 22.18
C LYS A 316 -13.07 -12.28 21.15
N ALA A 317 -12.96 -11.82 19.91
CA ALA A 317 -13.91 -12.14 18.85
C ALA A 317 -13.95 -13.65 18.55
N ASP A 318 -15.12 -14.13 18.09
CA ASP A 318 -15.31 -15.50 17.64
C ASP A 318 -14.55 -15.76 16.32
N GLU A 319 -14.53 -14.76 15.43
CA GLU A 319 -13.74 -14.77 14.20
C GLU A 319 -13.16 -13.37 13.90
N MET A 320 -12.02 -13.32 13.23
CA MET A 320 -11.45 -12.09 12.67
C MET A 320 -11.05 -12.33 11.22
N MET A 321 -11.15 -11.30 10.38
CA MET A 321 -10.74 -11.39 8.98
C MET A 321 -10.19 -10.08 8.45
N LEU A 322 -9.26 -10.18 7.50
CA LEU A 322 -8.76 -9.07 6.70
C LEU A 322 -9.56 -8.99 5.39
N ILE A 323 -9.84 -7.78 4.93
CA ILE A 323 -10.69 -7.52 3.76
C ILE A 323 -10.04 -6.48 2.85
N GLY A 324 -9.80 -6.81 1.58
CA GLY A 324 -9.28 -5.86 0.61
C GLY A 324 -9.32 -6.39 -0.83
N SER A 325 -9.16 -5.52 -1.81
CA SER A 325 -9.29 -5.92 -3.22
C SER A 325 -8.23 -6.95 -3.64
N GLY A 326 -6.99 -6.84 -3.15
CA GLY A 326 -5.96 -7.86 -3.41
C GLY A 326 -6.09 -9.14 -2.58
N ILE A 327 -6.86 -9.08 -1.49
CA ILE A 327 -7.02 -10.13 -0.48
C ILE A 327 -8.50 -10.13 -0.08
N PRO A 328 -9.40 -10.71 -0.89
CA PRO A 328 -10.84 -10.49 -0.80
C PRO A 328 -11.38 -10.64 0.62
N ILE A 329 -11.18 -11.83 1.21
CA ILE A 329 -11.35 -12.10 2.64
C ILE A 329 -10.26 -13.11 3.06
N ARG A 330 -9.56 -12.81 4.15
CA ARG A 330 -8.53 -13.68 4.72
C ARG A 330 -8.80 -13.90 6.22
N PRO A 331 -9.09 -15.14 6.65
CA PRO A 331 -9.28 -15.43 8.07
C PRO A 331 -8.02 -15.14 8.88
N VAL A 332 -8.18 -14.56 10.07
CA VAL A 332 -7.14 -14.34 11.07
C VAL A 332 -7.38 -15.31 12.21
N ILE A 333 -6.38 -16.15 12.49
CA ILE A 333 -6.46 -17.19 13.52
C ILE A 333 -5.70 -16.82 14.79
N GLN A 334 -4.79 -15.85 14.70
CA GLN A 334 -3.97 -15.41 15.81
C GLN A 334 -3.69 -13.91 15.68
N TRP A 335 -3.84 -13.17 16.77
CA TRP A 335 -3.42 -11.78 16.90
C TRP A 335 -2.42 -11.66 18.06
N ASP A 336 -1.19 -11.26 17.73
CA ASP A 336 -0.06 -11.26 18.66
C ASP A 336 0.16 -12.69 19.20
N GLU A 337 0.02 -12.88 20.51
CA GLU A 337 0.19 -14.18 21.18
C GLU A 337 -1.15 -14.84 21.52
N GLU A 338 -2.27 -14.25 21.11
CA GLU A 338 -3.63 -14.71 21.42
C GLU A 338 -4.29 -15.32 20.19
N PHE A 339 -4.91 -16.50 20.35
CA PHE A 339 -5.73 -17.10 19.30
C PHE A 339 -7.07 -16.39 19.22
N ILE A 340 -7.54 -16.17 17.99
CA ILE A 340 -8.91 -15.70 17.74
C ILE A 340 -9.83 -16.92 17.71
N GLY A 341 -10.90 -16.89 18.50
CA GLY A 341 -11.81 -18.03 18.68
C GLY A 341 -11.05 -19.31 19.04
N GLU A 342 -11.20 -20.36 18.23
CA GLU A 342 -10.49 -21.64 18.41
C GLU A 342 -9.12 -21.71 17.69
N GLY A 343 -8.62 -20.61 17.12
CA GLY A 343 -7.39 -20.60 16.32
C GLY A 343 -7.52 -21.31 14.97
N LYS A 344 -8.74 -21.35 14.40
CA LYS A 344 -9.07 -21.99 13.12
C LYS A 344 -9.85 -21.03 12.23
N GLU A 345 -9.88 -21.28 10.93
CA GLU A 345 -10.69 -20.52 9.99
C GLU A 345 -12.18 -20.66 10.32
N GLY A 346 -12.85 -19.53 10.55
CA GLY A 346 -14.24 -19.50 10.95
C GLY A 346 -15.24 -19.65 9.78
N PRO A 347 -16.44 -20.19 10.05
CA PRO A 347 -17.46 -20.42 9.02
C PRO A 347 -18.03 -19.13 8.42
N ILE A 348 -18.11 -18.03 9.16
CA ILE A 348 -18.64 -16.77 8.64
C ILE A 348 -17.66 -16.13 7.67
N ALA A 349 -16.37 -16.07 8.02
CA ALA A 349 -15.32 -15.59 7.11
C ALA A 349 -15.31 -16.37 5.79
N LYS A 350 -15.47 -17.69 5.85
CA LYS A 350 -15.59 -18.54 4.65
C LYS A 350 -16.86 -18.23 3.85
N ALA A 351 -18.02 -18.14 4.51
CA ALA A 351 -19.28 -17.83 3.83
C ALA A 351 -19.26 -16.46 3.14
N LEU A 352 -18.67 -15.45 3.79
CA LEU A 352 -18.50 -14.12 3.19
C LEU A 352 -17.53 -14.16 2.02
N LEU A 353 -16.45 -14.96 2.09
CA LEU A 353 -15.52 -15.14 0.99
C LEU A 353 -16.24 -15.74 -0.22
N ASP A 354 -16.99 -16.82 0.00
CA ASP A 354 -17.75 -17.49 -1.07
C ASP A 354 -18.76 -16.53 -1.72
N LEU A 355 -19.50 -15.75 -0.93
CA LEU A 355 -20.43 -14.72 -1.43
C LEU A 355 -19.71 -13.65 -2.26
N LEU A 356 -18.56 -13.17 -1.79
CA LEU A 356 -17.80 -12.13 -2.48
C LEU A 356 -17.20 -12.64 -3.79
N LEU A 357 -16.70 -13.88 -3.81
CA LEU A 357 -16.17 -14.50 -5.02
C LEU A 357 -17.26 -14.79 -6.05
N GLU A 358 -18.44 -15.20 -5.60
CA GLU A 358 -19.59 -15.35 -6.47
C GLU A 358 -20.00 -13.99 -7.04
N ASP A 359 -20.10 -12.96 -6.21
CA ASP A 359 -20.42 -11.61 -6.66
C ASP A 359 -19.40 -11.03 -7.68
N MET A 360 -18.12 -11.34 -7.50
CA MET A 360 -17.07 -10.99 -8.47
C MET A 360 -17.23 -11.71 -9.82
N ARG A 361 -17.70 -12.96 -9.82
CA ARG A 361 -17.82 -13.81 -11.02
C ARG A 361 -19.15 -13.65 -11.75
N SER A 362 -20.23 -13.48 -11.02
CA SER A 362 -21.62 -13.55 -11.52
C SER A 362 -22.50 -12.39 -11.04
N GLY A 363 -21.96 -11.45 -10.27
CA GLY A 363 -22.70 -10.29 -9.78
C GLY A 363 -23.31 -9.43 -10.89
N PRO A 364 -24.25 -8.54 -10.53
CA PRO A 364 -25.00 -7.73 -11.48
C PRO A 364 -24.11 -6.68 -12.18
N PRO A 365 -24.58 -6.08 -13.30
CA PRO A 365 -23.86 -5.01 -14.00
C PRO A 365 -23.49 -3.79 -13.15
N SER A 366 -24.20 -3.56 -12.03
CA SER A 366 -23.92 -2.47 -11.10
C SER A 366 -22.59 -2.61 -10.33
N VAL A 367 -22.00 -3.82 -10.32
CA VAL A 367 -20.70 -4.10 -9.68
C VAL A 367 -19.70 -4.73 -10.65
N ARG A 368 -20.09 -4.96 -11.91
CA ARG A 368 -19.23 -5.59 -12.93
C ARG A 368 -19.36 -4.85 -14.24
N VAL A 369 -18.26 -4.23 -14.67
CA VAL A 369 -18.17 -3.54 -15.95
C VAL A 369 -17.50 -4.46 -16.97
N LEU A 370 -18.22 -4.79 -18.04
CA LEU A 370 -17.69 -5.60 -19.14
C LEU A 370 -16.59 -4.83 -19.88
N VAL A 371 -15.46 -5.48 -20.13
CA VAL A 371 -14.41 -4.94 -20.99
C VAL A 371 -14.62 -5.43 -22.44
N PRO A 372 -14.67 -4.53 -23.44
CA PRO A 372 -14.75 -4.91 -24.85
C PRO A 372 -13.34 -5.25 -25.35
N TYR A 373 -12.96 -6.53 -25.28
CA TYR A 373 -11.65 -7.03 -25.72
C TYR A 373 -11.48 -7.08 -27.23
#